data_AF-A0A371F4G5-F1
#
_entry.id   AF-A0A371F4G5-F1
#
_cell.length_a   1.000
_cell.length_b   1.000
_cell.length_c   1.000
_cell.angle_alpha   90.00
_cell.angle_beta   90.00
_cell.angle_gamma   90.00
#
_symmetry.space_group_name_H-M   'P 1'
#
loop_
_entity.id
_entity.type
_entity.pdbx_description
1 polymer ?
#
loop_
_entity_poly.entity_id
_entity_poly.type
_entity_poly.pdbx_seq_one_letter_code
_entity_poly.pdbx_strand_id
1 'polypeptide(L)'
;MSGVWVFNKGGFRLVENGQAEGKKCSLNKKVLVHLPSGEVVSSYSSLEQILTNLGWERYYGRDPQLYQFHKHSSTDLISLPKDFSKFTSIYMYDIVIKNPNVFHVRDIN
;
A
#
# COMPACT_ATOMS: atom_id res chain seq x y z
N MET A 1 5.11 14.38 18.81
CA MET A 1 6.30 13.93 19.57
C MET A 1 7.03 12.84 18.80
N SER A 2 7.72 13.16 17.69
CA SER A 2 8.57 12.18 16.99
C SER A 2 9.67 12.91 16.21
N GLY A 3 10.89 12.93 16.77
CA GLY A 3 12.11 13.40 16.12
C GLY A 3 13.23 12.41 16.40
N VAL A 4 13.99 12.04 15.36
CA VAL A 4 15.15 11.15 15.49
C VAL A 4 16.37 12.04 15.72
N TRP A 5 17.07 11.82 16.83
CA TRP A 5 18.34 12.48 17.11
C TRP A 5 19.45 11.80 16.31
N VAL A 6 20.20 12.58 15.53
CA VAL A 6 21.35 12.09 14.77
C VAL A 6 22.61 12.77 15.31
N PHE A 7 23.63 11.96 15.61
CA PHE A 7 24.90 12.43 16.14
C PHE A 7 25.93 12.59 15.01
N ASN A 8 26.55 13.76 14.91
CA ASN A 8 27.75 13.97 14.11
C ASN A 8 28.81 14.67 14.99
N LYS A 9 30.09 14.47 14.66
CA LYS A 9 31.32 14.89 15.36
C LYS A 9 31.49 16.42 15.44
N GLY A 10 30.53 17.10 16.06
CA GLY A 10 30.46 18.54 16.23
C GLY A 10 29.26 19.05 17.03
N GLY A 11 28.33 18.18 17.45
CA GLY A 11 27.23 18.52 18.34
C GLY A 11 25.91 17.80 18.01
N PHE A 12 24.93 17.94 18.89
CA PHE A 12 23.60 17.35 18.72
C PHE A 12 22.73 18.27 17.87
N ARG A 13 22.17 17.75 16.77
CA ARG A 13 21.13 18.43 15.99
C ARG A 13 19.82 17.64 16.12
N LEU A 14 18.80 18.27 16.69
CA LEU A 14 17.44 17.76 16.67
C LEU A 14 16.87 18.00 15.27
N VAL A 15 16.50 16.91 14.58
CA VAL A 15 15.76 16.99 13.32
C VAL A 15 14.27 16.91 13.66
N GLU A 16 13.61 18.07 13.63
CA GLU A 16 12.15 18.16 13.63
C GLU A 16 11.63 17.73 12.26
N ASN A 17 10.91 16.61 12.19
CA ASN A 17 10.19 16.20 10.99
C ASN A 17 8.88 17.01 10.84
N GLY A 18 9.02 18.34 10.82
CA GLY A 18 7.97 19.29 10.49
C GLY A 18 8.30 19.96 9.17
N GLN A 19 7.57 19.58 8.12
CA GLN A 19 7.44 20.33 6.86
C GLN A 19 8.73 20.56 6.05
N ALA A 20 9.08 19.56 5.23
CA ALA A 20 9.77 19.82 3.97
C ALA A 20 8.74 19.95 2.84
N GLU A 21 7.98 21.05 2.84
CA GLU A 21 7.51 21.62 1.59
C GLU A 21 8.76 22.08 0.82
N GLY A 22 8.99 21.56 -0.38
CA GLY A 22 10.11 22.02 -1.22
C GLY A 22 11.13 20.98 -1.67
N LYS A 23 10.78 19.69 -1.67
CA LYS A 23 11.35 18.74 -2.63
C LYS A 23 10.29 17.69 -2.92
N LYS A 24 9.49 17.93 -3.97
CA LYS A 24 8.88 16.84 -4.73
C LYS A 24 10.05 16.04 -5.31
N CYS A 25 10.68 15.19 -4.49
CA CYS A 25 11.19 13.96 -5.03
C CYS A 25 10.01 13.38 -5.79
N SER A 26 10.13 13.21 -7.09
CA SER A 26 9.28 12.28 -7.79
C SER A 26 9.50 10.94 -7.08
N LEU A 27 8.73 10.69 -6.01
CA LEU A 27 8.47 9.35 -5.54
C LEU A 27 7.78 8.74 -6.74
N ASN A 28 8.59 8.12 -7.58
CA ASN A 28 8.21 7.42 -8.80
C ASN A 28 6.88 6.74 -8.49
N LYS A 29 5.84 7.21 -9.17
CA LYS A 29 4.47 6.86 -8.81
C LYS A 29 4.38 5.35 -8.92
N LYS A 30 4.16 4.66 -7.80
CA LYS A 30 4.14 3.19 -7.80
C LYS A 30 2.80 2.70 -8.34
N VAL A 31 2.81 1.56 -9.02
CA VAL A 31 1.61 0.86 -9.50
C VAL A 31 1.64 -0.59 -9.07
N LEU A 32 0.47 -1.10 -8.72
CA LEU A 32 0.24 -2.53 -8.54
C LEU A 32 -0.04 -3.16 -9.90
N VAL A 33 0.71 -4.19 -10.26
CA VAL A 33 0.58 -4.93 -11.53
C VAL A 33 0.15 -6.34 -11.22
N HIS A 34 -0.85 -6.83 -11.95
CA HIS A 34 -1.26 -8.23 -11.93
C HIS A 34 -0.34 -9.01 -12.88
N LEU A 35 0.46 -9.93 -12.34
CA LEU A 35 1.51 -10.63 -13.09
C LEU A 35 0.96 -11.51 -14.23
N PRO A 36 -0.12 -12.31 -14.05
CA PRO A 36 -0.66 -13.13 -15.13
C PRO A 36 -1.16 -12.34 -16.35
N SER A 37 -1.79 -11.17 -16.17
CA SER A 37 -2.26 -10.34 -17.30
C SER A 37 -1.27 -9.27 -17.74
N GLY A 38 -0.30 -8.91 -16.90
CA GLY A 38 0.62 -7.79 -17.12
C GLY A 38 -0.01 -6.41 -16.94
N GLU A 39 -1.28 -6.34 -16.55
CA GLU A 39 -2.04 -5.09 -16.46
C GLU A 39 -1.88 -4.39 -15.10
N VAL A 40 -2.01 -3.06 -15.12
CA VAL A 40 -2.04 -2.24 -13.91
C VAL A 40 -3.42 -2.33 -13.26
N VAL A 41 -3.44 -2.58 -11.96
CA VAL A 41 -4.66 -2.51 -11.15
C VAL A 41 -5.04 -1.05 -10.95
N SER A 42 -6.09 -0.61 -11.62
CA SER A 42 -6.53 0.80 -11.69
C SER A 42 -7.79 1.10 -10.89
N SER A 43 -8.45 0.11 -10.30
CA SER A 43 -9.66 0.29 -9.49
C SER A 43 -9.83 -0.83 -8.45
N TYR A 44 -10.71 -0.61 -7.47
CA TYR A 44 -11.06 -1.68 -6.54
C TYR A 44 -11.90 -2.78 -7.17
N SER A 45 -12.72 -2.48 -8.19
CA SER A 45 -13.49 -3.52 -8.88
C SER A 45 -12.57 -4.54 -9.57
N SER A 46 -11.51 -4.07 -10.25
CA SER A 46 -10.54 -4.98 -10.87
C SER A 46 -9.71 -5.73 -9.83
N LEU A 47 -9.30 -5.07 -8.74
CA LEU A 47 -8.61 -5.74 -7.63
C LEU A 47 -9.48 -6.81 -6.97
N GLU A 48 -10.75 -6.50 -6.68
CA GLU A 48 -11.73 -7.40 -6.05
C GLU A 48 -11.97 -8.64 -6.91
N GLN A 49 -12.11 -8.48 -8.23
CA GLN A 49 -12.26 -9.61 -9.14
C GLN A 49 -11.06 -10.56 -9.06
N ILE A 50 -9.84 -10.02 -9.08
CA ILE A 50 -8.62 -10.83 -8.99
C ILE A 50 -8.53 -11.50 -7.62
N LEU A 51 -8.73 -10.76 -6.53
CA LEU A 51 -8.66 -11.30 -5.18
C LEU A 51 -9.72 -12.39 -4.94
N THR A 52 -10.94 -12.21 -5.45
CA THR A 52 -12.01 -13.22 -5.38
C THR A 52 -11.60 -14.52 -6.06
N ASN A 53 -10.97 -14.44 -7.24
CA ASN A 53 -10.46 -15.63 -7.94
C ASN A 53 -9.32 -16.34 -7.18
N LEU A 54 -8.66 -15.65 -6.26
CA LEU A 54 -7.62 -16.20 -5.38
C LEU A 54 -8.18 -16.70 -4.02
N GLY A 55 -9.50 -16.66 -3.85
CA GLY A 55 -10.20 -17.10 -2.63
C GLY A 55 -10.26 -16.07 -1.51
N TRP A 56 -10.05 -14.78 -1.82
CA TRP A 56 -10.35 -13.71 -0.88
C TRP A 56 -11.82 -13.33 -0.95
N GLU A 57 -12.38 -12.98 0.19
CA GLU A 57 -13.78 -12.59 0.30
C GLU A 57 -13.91 -11.23 0.97
N ARG A 58 -14.92 -10.50 0.54
CA ARG A 58 -15.24 -9.19 1.04
C ARG A 58 -15.55 -9.24 2.54
N TYR A 59 -14.78 -8.49 3.33
CA TYR A 59 -14.98 -8.41 4.78
C TYR A 59 -15.64 -7.08 5.17
N TYR A 60 -16.87 -7.15 5.64
CA TYR A 60 -17.60 -6.01 6.17
C TYR A 60 -17.31 -5.87 7.67
N GLY A 61 -16.15 -5.31 7.98
CA GLY A 61 -15.74 -5.01 9.35
C GLY A 61 -16.55 -3.87 9.98
N ARG A 62 -16.18 -3.50 11.21
CA ARG A 62 -16.86 -2.42 11.96
C ARG A 62 -16.55 -1.01 11.46
N ASP A 63 -15.45 -0.82 10.73
CA ASP A 63 -15.07 0.49 10.21
C ASP A 63 -15.64 0.69 8.78
N PRO A 64 -16.66 1.56 8.61
CA PRO A 64 -17.28 1.82 7.31
C PRO A 64 -16.38 2.60 6.33
N GLN A 65 -15.23 3.10 6.79
CA GLN A 65 -14.24 3.84 5.99
C GLN A 65 -13.20 2.93 5.33
N LEU A 66 -13.20 1.64 5.66
CA LEU A 66 -12.26 0.67 5.11
C LEU A 66 -12.90 -0.23 4.06
N TYR A 67 -12.08 -0.67 3.12
CA TYR A 67 -12.42 -1.58 2.06
C TYR A 67 -11.56 -2.84 2.25
N GLN A 68 -12.12 -3.87 2.88
CA GLN A 68 -11.34 -5.00 3.41
C GLN A 68 -11.66 -6.35 2.76
N PHE A 69 -10.68 -7.25 2.79
CA PHE A 69 -10.78 -8.63 2.34
C PHE A 69 -10.16 -9.57 3.36
N HIS A 70 -10.79 -10.71 3.57
CA HIS A 70 -10.28 -11.81 4.38
C HIS A 70 -10.13 -13.06 3.52
N LYS A 71 -9.30 -14.01 3.94
CA LYS A 71 -9.09 -15.27 3.22
C LYS A 71 -9.29 -16.44 4.16
N HIS A 72 -10.36 -17.23 3.96
CA HIS A 72 -10.78 -18.27 4.90
C HIS A 72 -9.70 -19.31 5.23
N SER A 73 -8.80 -19.59 4.29
CA SER A 73 -7.68 -20.52 4.47
C SER A 73 -6.52 -19.97 5.30
N SER A 74 -6.62 -18.73 5.82
CA SER A 74 -5.57 -18.05 6.57
C SER A 74 -6.16 -17.05 7.58
N THR A 75 -5.32 -16.48 8.43
CA THR A 75 -5.70 -15.35 9.30
C THR A 75 -5.43 -14.00 8.65
N ASP A 76 -5.17 -13.96 7.34
CA ASP A 76 -4.77 -12.74 6.66
C ASP A 76 -5.96 -11.81 6.39
N LEU A 77 -5.68 -10.52 6.51
CA LEU A 77 -6.60 -9.42 6.26
C LEU A 77 -5.92 -8.37 5.38
N ILE A 78 -6.53 -8.01 4.26
CA ILE A 78 -6.14 -6.86 3.45
C ILE A 78 -7.07 -5.70 3.80
N SER A 79 -6.52 -4.57 4.25
CA SER A 79 -7.28 -3.39 4.63
C SER A 79 -6.90 -2.20 3.75
N LEU A 80 -7.84 -1.73 2.94
CA LEU A 80 -7.63 -0.66 1.96
C LEU A 80 -8.46 0.57 2.33
N PRO A 81 -8.04 1.79 1.93
CA PRO A 81 -8.88 2.97 2.07
C PRO A 81 -10.09 2.86 1.13
N LYS A 82 -11.28 3.30 1.54
CA LYS A 82 -12.46 3.23 0.67
C LYS A 82 -12.34 4.06 -0.61
N ASP A 83 -11.57 5.14 -0.56
CA ASP A 83 -11.23 5.97 -1.70
C ASP A 83 -9.95 5.48 -2.36
N PHE A 84 -10.04 5.07 -3.63
CA PHE A 84 -8.91 4.57 -4.41
C PHE A 84 -7.83 5.63 -4.64
N SER A 85 -8.17 6.92 -4.59
CA SER A 85 -7.17 8.00 -4.71
C SER A 85 -6.13 7.97 -3.58
N LYS A 86 -6.48 7.35 -2.44
CA LYS A 86 -5.62 7.17 -1.27
C LYS A 86 -4.87 5.83 -1.27
N PHE A 87 -4.99 5.04 -2.34
CA PHE A 87 -4.31 3.76 -2.49
C PHE A 87 -2.81 3.97 -2.78
N THR A 88 -2.03 4.11 -1.71
CA THR A 88 -0.57 4.27 -1.75
C THR A 88 0.17 2.93 -1.83
N SER A 89 1.49 3.00 -2.05
CA SER A 89 2.37 1.81 -2.13
C SER A 89 2.36 0.95 -0.88
N ILE A 90 2.05 1.49 0.30
CA ILE A 90 1.96 0.72 1.56
C ILE A 90 0.91 -0.40 1.40
N TYR A 91 -0.27 -0.05 0.87
CA TYR A 91 -1.33 -1.02 0.61
C TYR A 91 -0.98 -1.98 -0.53
N MET A 92 -0.27 -1.50 -1.55
CA MET A 92 0.18 -2.33 -2.66
C MET A 92 1.14 -3.43 -2.19
N TYR A 93 2.12 -3.10 -1.35
CA TYR A 93 3.06 -4.09 -0.83
C TYR A 93 2.39 -5.07 0.14
N ASP A 94 1.40 -4.64 0.90
CA ASP A 94 0.61 -5.54 1.74
C ASP A 94 -0.08 -6.63 0.90
N ILE A 95 -0.67 -6.25 -0.23
CA ILE A 95 -1.28 -7.19 -1.19
C ILE A 95 -0.23 -8.15 -1.77
N VAL A 96 0.95 -7.64 -2.16
CA VAL A 96 2.04 -8.46 -2.72
C VAL A 96 2.54 -9.50 -1.70
N ILE A 97 2.72 -9.11 -0.45
CA ILE A 97 3.19 -10.02 0.61
C ILE A 97 2.18 -11.15 0.82
N LYS A 98 0.87 -10.84 0.79
CA LYS A 98 -0.21 -11.82 1.01
C LYS A 98 -0.55 -12.65 -0.22
N ASN A 99 -0.14 -12.22 -1.41
CA ASN A 99 -0.38 -12.88 -2.69
C ASN A 99 0.90 -12.93 -3.52
N PRO A 100 1.95 -13.61 -3.01
CA PRO A 100 3.23 -13.67 -3.70
C PRO A 100 3.06 -14.32 -5.08
N ASN A 101 3.87 -13.87 -6.05
CA ASN A 101 3.85 -14.34 -7.45
C ASN A 101 2.57 -13.99 -8.25
N VAL A 102 1.57 -13.35 -7.65
CA VAL A 102 0.38 -12.88 -8.37
C VAL A 102 0.45 -11.38 -8.67
N PHE A 103 1.03 -10.60 -7.75
CA PHE A 103 1.16 -9.17 -7.91
C PHE A 103 2.61 -8.71 -7.80
N HIS A 104 2.89 -7.54 -8.38
CA HIS A 104 4.15 -6.85 -8.24
C HIS A 104 3.95 -5.34 -8.20
N VAL A 105 4.81 -4.62 -7.47
CA VAL A 105 4.80 -3.15 -7.45
C VAL A 105 5.89 -2.63 -8.38
N ARG A 106 5.52 -1.78 -9.36
CA ARG A 106 6.46 -1.16 -10.30
C ARG A 106 6.47 0.35 -10.16
N ASP A 107 7.57 0.96 -10.57
CA ASP A 107 7.65 2.40 -10.83
C ASP A 107 6.90 2.73 -12.13
N ILE A 108 6.10 3.80 -12.12
CA ILE A 108 5.68 4.48 -13.35
C ILE A 108 6.87 5.29 -13.82
N ASN A 109 7.35 4.94 -15.01
CA ASN A 109 8.30 5.75 -15.77
C ASN A 109 7.59 6.94 -16.43
#